data_AF-A0A9D9FAR8-F1
#
_entry.id   AF-A0A9D9FAR8-F1
#
_cell.length_a   1.000
_cell.length_b   1.000
_cell.length_c   1.000
_cell.angle_alpha   90.00
_cell.angle_beta   90.00
_cell.angle_gamma   90.00
#
_symmetry.space_group_name_H-M   'P 1'
#
loop_
_entity.id
_entity.type
_entity.pdbx_description
1 polymer ?
#
loop_
_entity_poly.entity_id
_entity_poly.type
_entity_poly.pdbx_seq_one_letter_code
_entity_poly.pdbx_strand_id
1 'polypeptide(L)'
;MGNTTLFGMMTEKMTWLGQRQRVLAQNVANADTPDYNARDLKPLNFKDSMSRQAAPVTLAVSDPRHVALPQDTARFRENQEQKSYEVSIDENSVVLEEQMMKLSQTAGDFTLATNIYRKYMQLHRAALGRGGQGG
;
A
#
# COMPACT_ATOMS: atom_id res chain seq x y z
N MET A 1 20.74 -11.26 -10.71
CA MET A 1 19.72 -11.20 -9.65
C MET A 1 18.93 -9.87 -9.61
N GLY A 2 19.07 -8.94 -10.58
CA GLY A 2 18.36 -7.64 -10.56
C GLY A 2 16.92 -7.64 -11.10
N ASN A 3 16.51 -8.68 -11.84
CA ASN A 3 15.23 -8.71 -12.57
C ASN A 3 14.04 -9.08 -11.66
N THR A 4 14.25 -9.97 -10.68
CA THR A 4 13.23 -10.36 -9.70
C THR A 4 12.82 -9.22 -8.77
N THR A 5 13.71 -8.26 -8.54
CA THR A 5 13.50 -7.16 -7.60
C THR A 5 12.45 -6.17 -8.12
N LEU A 6 12.49 -5.79 -9.40
CA LEU A 6 11.50 -4.86 -9.98
C LEU A 6 10.10 -5.47 -10.00
N PHE A 7 9.99 -6.76 -10.35
CA PHE A 7 8.71 -7.46 -10.28
C PHE A 7 8.10 -7.39 -8.88
N GLY A 8 8.89 -7.73 -7.86
CA GLY A 8 8.46 -7.67 -6.46
C GLY A 8 8.00 -6.26 -6.06
N MET A 9 8.76 -5.23 -6.44
CA MET A 9 8.41 -3.83 -6.15
C MET A 9 7.09 -3.41 -6.81
N MET A 10 6.86 -3.80 -8.07
CA MET A 10 5.62 -3.46 -8.78
C MET A 10 4.41 -4.17 -8.17
N THR A 11 4.56 -5.44 -7.82
CA THR A 11 3.52 -6.21 -7.11
C THR A 11 3.23 -5.61 -5.74
N GLU A 12 4.25 -5.18 -5.01
CA GLU A 12 4.09 -4.50 -3.72
C GLU A 12 3.36 -3.15 -3.88
N LYS A 13 3.75 -2.32 -4.86
CA LYS A 13 3.08 -1.05 -5.17
C LYS A 13 1.61 -1.26 -5.53
N MET A 14 1.28 -2.25 -6.36
CA MET A 14 -0.10 -2.59 -6.70
C MET A 14 -0.90 -3.05 -5.47
N THR A 15 -0.28 -3.84 -4.60
CA THR A 15 -0.92 -4.26 -3.34
C THR A 15 -1.19 -3.05 -2.43
N TRP A 16 -0.22 -2.14 -2.29
CA TRP A 16 -0.36 -0.91 -1.51
C TRP A 16 -1.48 -0.02 -2.07
N LEU A 17 -1.53 0.16 -3.39
CA LEU A 17 -2.58 0.95 -4.06
C LEU A 17 -3.97 0.35 -3.84
N GLY A 18 -4.11 -0.98 -3.93
CA GLY A 18 -5.38 -1.66 -3.65
C GLY A 18 -5.83 -1.50 -2.19
N GLN A 19 -4.89 -1.54 -1.24
CA GLN A 19 -5.19 -1.27 0.17
C GLN A 19 -5.57 0.20 0.40
N ARG A 20 -4.88 1.14 -0.25
CA ARG A 20 -5.22 2.56 -0.20
C ARG A 20 -6.63 2.83 -0.72
N GLN A 21 -7.00 2.22 -1.84
CA GLN A 21 -8.34 2.32 -2.40
C GLN A 21 -9.40 1.84 -1.39
N ARG A 22 -9.13 0.76 -0.64
CA ARG A 22 -10.03 0.28 0.41
C ARG A 22 -10.19 1.28 1.57
N VAL A 23 -9.10 1.89 2.01
CA VAL A 23 -9.12 2.91 3.07
C VAL A 23 -9.91 4.14 2.61
N LEU A 24 -9.66 4.63 1.39
CA LEU A 24 -10.39 5.77 0.83
C LEU A 24 -11.89 5.45 0.66
N ALA A 25 -12.23 4.25 0.20
CA ALA A 25 -13.62 3.81 0.12
C ALA A 25 -14.30 3.74 1.50
N GLN A 26 -13.56 3.33 2.54
CA GLN A 26 -14.06 3.37 3.92
C GLN A 26 -14.32 4.81 4.36
N ASN A 27 -13.43 5.77 4.06
CA ASN A 27 -13.68 7.18 4.38
C ASN A 27 -14.94 7.69 3.70
N VAL A 28 -15.10 7.44 2.40
CA VAL A 28 -16.30 7.84 1.64
C VAL A 28 -17.57 7.22 2.25
N ALA A 29 -17.52 5.94 2.64
CA ALA A 29 -18.66 5.28 3.27
C ALA A 29 -19.02 5.84 4.65
N ASN A 30 -18.09 6.49 5.35
CA ASN A 30 -18.30 7.12 6.65
C ASN A 30 -18.34 8.66 6.56
N ALA A 31 -18.51 9.21 5.36
CA ALA A 31 -18.54 10.66 5.16
C ALA A 31 -19.69 11.35 5.91
N ASP A 32 -20.77 10.64 6.24
CA ASP A 32 -21.89 11.15 7.03
C ASP A 32 -21.91 10.61 8.46
N THR A 33 -20.81 10.02 8.93
CA THR A 33 -20.70 9.47 10.29
C THR A 33 -20.11 10.52 11.24
N PRO A 34 -20.85 10.93 12.31
CA PRO A 34 -20.32 11.83 13.32
C PRO A 34 -19.02 11.30 13.95
N ASP A 35 -18.13 12.21 14.35
CA ASP A 35 -16.84 11.91 14.99
C ASP A 35 -15.87 11.03 14.15
N TYR A 36 -16.16 10.80 12.87
CA TYR A 36 -15.32 9.97 12.01
C TYR A 36 -14.07 10.73 11.56
N ASN A 37 -12.94 10.04 11.67
CA ASN A 37 -11.64 10.58 11.30
C ASN A 37 -11.11 9.92 10.03
N ALA A 38 -10.84 10.73 9.00
CA ALA A 38 -10.29 10.26 7.74
C ALA A 38 -8.90 9.62 7.93
N ARG A 39 -8.68 8.52 7.21
CA ARG A 39 -7.41 7.77 7.24
C ARG A 39 -6.82 7.66 5.85
N ASP A 40 -5.50 7.56 5.76
CA ASP A 40 -4.81 7.20 4.52
C ASP A 40 -3.64 6.26 4.84
N LEU A 41 -3.15 5.52 3.86
CA LEU A 41 -1.93 4.75 4.01
C LEU A 41 -0.70 5.65 4.02
N LYS A 42 0.26 5.31 4.87
CA LYS A 42 1.58 5.93 4.81
C LYS A 42 2.19 5.71 3.43
N PRO A 43 2.85 6.73 2.84
CA PRO A 43 3.52 6.59 1.55
C PRO A 43 4.44 5.37 1.55
N LEU A 44 4.34 4.59 0.48
CA LEU A 44 5.18 3.41 0.33
C LEU A 44 6.64 3.85 0.17
N ASN A 45 7.46 3.62 1.19
CA ASN A 45 8.91 3.78 1.12
C ASN A 45 9.55 2.42 0.77
N PHE A 46 9.98 2.29 -0.48
CA PHE A 46 10.57 1.05 -0.99
C PHE A 46 11.89 0.66 -0.30
N LYS A 47 12.64 1.64 0.22
CA LYS A 47 13.85 1.36 1.00
C LYS A 47 13.49 0.62 2.30
N ASP A 48 12.40 1.02 2.92
CA ASP A 48 11.91 0.41 4.16
C ASP A 48 11.27 -0.95 3.88
N SER A 49 10.58 -1.13 2.75
CA SER A 49 9.95 -2.42 2.42
C SER A 49 10.97 -3.51 2.08
N MET A 50 12.05 -3.19 1.36
CA MET A 50 13.17 -4.12 1.16
C MET A 50 13.87 -4.48 2.48
N SER A 51 13.96 -3.54 3.41
CA SER A 51 14.57 -3.78 4.72
C SER A 51 13.73 -4.74 5.58
N ARG A 52 12.40 -4.75 5.42
CA ARG A 52 11.48 -5.68 6.13
C ARG A 52 11.48 -7.11 5.58
N GLN A 53 12.07 -7.33 4.40
CA GLN A 53 12.31 -8.69 3.89
C GLN A 53 13.47 -9.38 4.61
N ALA A 54 14.33 -8.63 5.31
CA ALA A 54 15.19 -9.22 6.35
C ALA A 54 14.27 -9.69 7.48
N ALA A 55 14.35 -10.98 7.83
CA ALA A 55 13.39 -11.67 8.70
C ALA A 55 12.98 -10.82 9.91
N PRO A 56 11.67 -10.73 10.22
CA PRO A 56 11.23 -10.03 11.41
C PRO A 56 11.93 -10.65 12.61
N VAL A 57 12.56 -9.80 13.44
CA VAL A 57 13.13 -10.22 14.71
C VAL A 57 11.96 -10.58 15.61
N THR A 58 11.61 -11.86 15.65
CA THR A 58 10.57 -12.38 16.53
C THR A 58 11.13 -12.43 17.94
N LEU A 59 10.60 -11.60 18.84
CA LEU A 59 10.95 -11.67 20.25
C LEU A 59 10.36 -12.97 20.81
N ALA A 60 11.22 -13.85 21.33
CA ALA A 60 10.79 -15.05 22.01
C ALA A 60 10.23 -14.67 23.40
N VAL A 61 9.01 -15.10 23.70
CA VAL A 61 8.45 -14.99 25.05
C VAL A 61 9.18 -15.97 25.95
N SER A 62 9.98 -15.46 26.89
CA SER A 62 10.83 -16.29 27.77
C SER A 62 10.09 -16.90 28.96
N ASP A 63 8.95 -16.32 29.38
CA ASP A 63 8.12 -16.81 30.49
C ASP A 63 6.64 -16.72 30.09
N PRO A 64 5.82 -17.77 30.35
CA PRO A 64 4.38 -17.76 30.06
C PRO A 64 3.59 -16.63 30.72
N ARG A 65 4.15 -15.94 31.72
CA ARG A 65 3.56 -14.79 32.41
C ARG A 65 3.92 -13.44 31.78
N HIS A 66 4.78 -13.41 30.76
CA HIS A 66 5.08 -12.18 30.04
C HIS A 66 3.96 -11.83 29.06
N VAL A 67 3.52 -10.58 29.09
CA VAL A 67 2.55 -10.02 28.14
C VAL A 67 3.22 -9.92 26.77
N ALA A 68 2.77 -10.71 25.81
CA ALA A 68 3.14 -10.52 24.41
C ALA A 68 2.57 -9.18 23.94
N LEU A 69 3.42 -8.29 23.40
CA LEU A 69 2.92 -7.10 22.72
C LEU A 69 2.06 -7.54 21.53
N PRO A 70 0.89 -6.90 21.29
CA PRO A 70 0.13 -7.13 20.07
C PRO A 70 1.05 -6.91 18.86
N GLN A 71 1.30 -7.95 18.08
CA GLN A 71 1.98 -7.77 16.81
C GLN A 71 1.02 -7.04 15.87
N ASP A 72 1.41 -5.86 15.42
CA ASP A 72 0.74 -5.18 14.31
C ASP A 72 0.95 -6.02 13.04
N THR A 73 -0.04 -6.84 12.71
CA THR A 73 -0.04 -7.69 11.51
C THR A 73 -0.42 -6.91 10.26
N ALA A 74 -0.69 -5.60 10.34
CA ALA A 74 -1.08 -4.81 9.19
C ALA A 74 0.08 -4.73 8.19
N ARG A 75 -0.17 -5.22 6.96
CA ARG A 75 0.82 -5.23 5.88
C ARG A 75 1.30 -3.82 5.52
N PHE A 76 0.45 -2.82 5.66
CA PHE A 76 0.77 -1.41 5.49
C PHE A 76 0.23 -0.60 6.67
N ARG A 77 0.95 0.45 7.05
CA ARG A 77 0.57 1.31 8.16
C ARG A 77 -0.40 2.39 7.68
N GLU A 78 -1.57 2.47 8.29
CA GLU A 78 -2.46 3.62 8.19
C GLU A 78 -1.90 4.81 8.98
N ASN A 79 -2.24 6.02 8.54
CA ASN A 79 -2.06 7.25 9.28
C ASN A 79 -3.42 7.94 9.37
N GLN A 80 -3.78 8.41 10.56
CA GLN A 80 -4.91 9.33 10.68
C GLN A 80 -4.47 10.67 10.10
N GLU A 81 -5.29 11.27 9.23
CA GLU A 81 -5.01 12.61 8.70
C GLU A 81 -5.20 13.65 9.83
N GLN A 82 -4.15 13.87 10.63
CA GLN A 82 -4.16 14.84 11.74
C GLN A 82 -4.11 16.32 11.29
N LYS A 83 -4.33 16.61 10.01
CA LYS A 83 -4.30 17.99 9.50
C LYS A 83 -5.55 18.27 8.69
N SER A 84 -6.64 18.57 9.39
CA SER A 84 -7.73 19.36 8.79
C SER A 84 -7.68 20.76 9.40
N TYR A 85 -7.40 21.77 8.57
CA TYR A 85 -7.59 23.17 8.95
C TYR A 85 -9.08 23.56 8.96
N GLU A 86 -9.96 22.64 8.56
CA GLU A 86 -11.41 22.75 8.63
C GLU A 86 -11.94 21.47 9.30
N VAL A 87 -11.99 21.47 10.63
CA VAL A 87 -12.87 20.53 11.34
C VAL A 87 -14.27 21.12 11.16
N SER A 88 -15.15 20.42 10.45
CA SER A 88 -16.57 20.80 10.40
C SER A 88 -17.09 20.92 11.84
N ILE A 89 -18.11 21.74 12.06
CA ILE A 89 -18.72 21.93 13.39
C ILE A 89 -19.14 20.58 14.03
N ASP A 90 -19.30 19.54 13.20
CA ASP A 90 -19.72 18.18 13.55
C ASP A 90 -18.55 17.19 13.81
N GLU A 91 -17.32 17.67 14.01
CA GLU A 91 -16.10 16.87 14.30
C GLU A 91 -15.71 15.80 13.26
N ASN A 92 -16.39 15.73 12.12
CA ASN A 92 -16.02 14.89 10.97
C ASN A 92 -14.92 15.57 10.13
N SER A 93 -13.86 14.80 9.81
CA SER A 93 -12.72 15.27 9.00
C SER A 93 -12.72 14.76 7.56
N VAL A 94 -13.77 14.03 7.14
CA VAL A 94 -13.89 13.52 5.76
C VAL A 94 -14.40 14.62 4.83
N VAL A 95 -13.54 15.09 3.94
CA VAL A 95 -13.94 15.93 2.80
C VAL A 95 -14.12 15.06 1.56
N LEU A 96 -15.36 14.90 1.09
CA LEU A 96 -15.71 13.97 0.02
C LEU A 96 -14.97 14.27 -1.28
N GLU A 97 -14.85 15.55 -1.65
CA GLU A 97 -14.13 16.02 -2.83
C GLU A 97 -12.67 15.58 -2.80
N GLU A 98 -12.01 15.70 -1.65
CA GLU A 98 -10.64 15.25 -1.47
C GLU A 98 -10.51 13.74 -1.56
N GLN A 99 -11.44 12.98 -0.94
CA GLN A 99 -11.42 11.52 -1.03
C GLN A 99 -11.59 11.04 -2.48
N MET A 100 -12.47 11.69 -3.25
CA MET A 100 -12.66 11.39 -4.67
C MET A 100 -11.44 11.74 -5.52
N MET A 101 -10.76 12.85 -5.24
CA MET A 101 -9.49 13.17 -5.87
C MET A 101 -8.42 12.12 -5.57
N LYS A 102 -8.27 11.71 -4.29
CA LYS A 102 -7.34 10.66 -3.86
C LYS A 102 -7.65 9.30 -4.51
N LEU A 103 -8.93 8.97 -4.67
CA LEU A 103 -9.38 7.75 -5.37
C LEU A 103 -9.00 7.77 -6.85
N SER A 104 -9.25 8.88 -7.54
CA SER A 104 -8.88 9.07 -8.95
C SER A 104 -7.37 8.93 -9.16
N GLN A 105 -6.57 9.60 -8.30
CA GLN A 105 -5.11 9.46 -8.29
C GLN A 105 -4.69 8.00 -8.10
N THR A 106 -5.29 7.30 -7.14
CA THR A 106 -4.97 5.89 -6.83
C THR A 106 -5.31 4.97 -8.01
N ALA A 107 -6.43 5.19 -8.70
CA ALA A 107 -6.81 4.44 -9.89
C ALA A 107 -5.85 4.68 -11.06
N GLY A 108 -5.42 5.92 -11.27
CA GLY A 108 -4.40 6.29 -12.25
C GLY A 108 -3.06 5.60 -11.98
N ASP A 109 -2.58 5.68 -10.74
CA ASP A 109 -1.35 5.03 -10.29
C ASP A 109 -1.40 3.50 -10.48
N PHE A 110 -2.55 2.88 -10.22
CA PHE A 110 -2.73 1.43 -10.39
C PHE A 110 -2.67 1.03 -11.87
N THR A 111 -3.30 1.81 -12.72
CA THR A 111 -3.25 1.62 -14.18
C THR A 111 -1.83 1.74 -14.71
N LEU A 112 -1.10 2.77 -14.28
CA LEU A 112 0.31 2.97 -14.61
C LEU A 112 1.16 1.78 -14.16
N ALA A 113 1.01 1.34 -12.91
CA ALA A 113 1.75 0.21 -12.37
C ALA A 113 1.51 -1.08 -13.18
N THR A 114 0.26 -1.34 -13.54
CA THR A 114 -0.13 -2.49 -14.37
C THR A 114 0.45 -2.41 -15.78
N ASN A 115 0.56 -1.22 -16.37
CA ASN A 115 1.14 -1.02 -17.70
C ASN A 115 2.65 -1.28 -17.68
N ILE A 116 3.37 -0.75 -16.69
CA ILE A 116 4.80 -1.00 -16.49
C ILE A 116 5.06 -2.50 -16.29
N TYR A 117 4.24 -3.15 -15.45
CA TYR A 117 4.30 -4.59 -15.21
C TYR A 117 4.16 -5.41 -16.50
N ARG A 118 3.14 -5.09 -17.31
CA ARG A 118 2.91 -5.75 -18.61
C ARG A 118 4.11 -5.57 -19.54
N LYS A 119 4.64 -4.35 -19.63
CA LYS A 119 5.80 -4.06 -20.49
C LYS A 119 7.05 -4.81 -20.04
N TYR A 120 7.29 -4.85 -18.74
CA TYR A 120 8.40 -5.61 -18.16
C TYR A 120 8.31 -7.10 -18.51
N MET A 121 7.14 -7.72 -18.38
CA MET A 121 6.93 -9.13 -18.73
C MET A 121 7.15 -9.41 -20.22
N GLN A 122 6.75 -8.50 -21.10
CA GLN A 122 7.03 -8.62 -22.54
C GLN A 122 8.53 -8.61 -22.81
N LEU A 123 9.28 -7.69 -22.21
CA LEU A 123 10.74 -7.60 -22.36
C LEU A 123 11.44 -8.85 -21.80
N HIS A 124 11.01 -9.32 -20.63
CA HIS A 124 11.57 -10.52 -20.01
C HIS A 124 11.34 -11.78 -20.88
N ARG A 125 10.12 -11.95 -21.41
CA ARG A 125 9.81 -13.05 -22.34
C ARG A 125 10.59 -12.94 -23.64
N ALA A 126 10.72 -11.75 -24.22
CA ALA A 126 11.49 -11.53 -25.45
C ALA A 126 12.99 -11.86 -25.26
N ALA A 127 13.55 -11.51 -24.10
CA ALA A 127 14.94 -11.82 -23.76
C ALA A 127 15.19 -13.34 -23.61
N LEU A 128 14.22 -14.08 -23.05
CA LEU A 128 14.31 -15.54 -22.90
C LEU A 128 14.00 -16.29 -24.21
N GLY A 129 13.08 -15.79 -25.03
CA GLY A 129 12.65 -16.43 -26.28
C GLY A 129 13.68 -16.40 -27.41
N ARG A 130 14.73 -15.57 -27.30
CA ARG A 130 15.77 -15.45 -28.34
C ARG A 130 16.88 -16.50 -28.23
N GLY A 131 16.88 -17.35 -27.20
CA GLY A 131 17.92 -18.37 -26.97
C GLY A 131 17.56 -19.81 -27.37
N GLY A 132 16.37 -20.06 -27.92
CA GLY A 132 15.84 -21.43 -28.10
C GLY A 132 15.49 -21.86 -29.53
N GLN A 133 15.87 -21.10 -30.56
CA GLN A 133 15.61 -21.47 -31.96
C GLN A 133 16.89 -21.32 -32.77
N GLY A 134 17.63 -22.42 -32.84
CA GLY A 134 18.94 -22.55 -33.46
C GLY A 134 19.44 -23.97 -33.24
N GLY A 135 18.73 -24.93 -33.83
CA GLY A 135 19.03 -26.37 -33.87
C GLY A 135 18.28 -26.97 -35.03
#